data_AF-A0A1S2Q557-F1
#
_entry.id   AF-A0A1S2Q557-F1
#
_cell.length_a   1.000
_cell.length_b   1.000
_cell.length_c   1.000
_cell.angle_alpha   90.00
_cell.angle_beta   90.00
_cell.angle_gamma   90.00
#
_symmetry.space_group_name_H-M   'P 1'
#
loop_
_entity.id
_entity.type
_entity.pdbx_description
1 polymer ?
#
loop_
_entity_poly.entity_id
_entity_poly.type
_entity_poly.pdbx_seq_one_letter_code
_entity_poly.pdbx_strand_id
1 'polypeptide(L)'
;MSLGDGASGGGDGEYGGVGQTRTRLPDRGGDVYGGARRGRSSSRSLITVVGVVVLLIAAIAFANRGDGNSSSGGGHNSDKPASAPTAASGTRPVDTKTQGIPSGFAHDEQGAQSAAANYAVALGSDGMFKKDSRHALLNRLYTPDAAARLQSPMDQAYSAGFLDKMGLDANGNAPAGSTFVSRVVPVGTTVQRYSDSNAKVAVWYMGLIGMSGEKSTDPITSTWKTWTFDLLWSNGDWKIASDAQKGGPAPVPGDDQAAASDEIRKAIEEYGGFTYAR
;
A
#
# COMPACT_ATOMS: atom_id res chain seq x y z
N MET A 1 26.02 -49.50 43.25
CA MET A 1 24.89 -49.95 44.09
C MET A 1 23.77 -48.94 43.91
N SER A 2 22.63 -49.38 43.38
CA SER A 2 21.41 -48.57 43.23
C SER A 2 20.57 -48.68 44.51
N LEU A 3 19.79 -47.64 44.83
CA LEU A 3 18.62 -47.51 45.72
C LEU A 3 18.47 -45.98 45.99
N GLY A 4 17.35 -45.29 45.89
CA GLY A 4 15.94 -45.61 45.68
C GLY A 4 15.13 -44.33 45.98
N ASP A 5 13.94 -44.23 45.40
CA ASP A 5 12.98 -43.11 45.49
C ASP A 5 12.47 -42.82 46.92
N GLY A 6 11.85 -41.65 47.12
CA GLY A 6 10.83 -41.50 48.17
C GLY A 6 10.64 -40.10 48.74
N ALA A 7 9.43 -39.57 48.58
CA ALA A 7 8.96 -38.23 48.93
C ALA A 7 8.62 -38.00 50.42
N SER A 8 8.28 -36.75 50.74
CA SER A 8 7.20 -36.25 51.64
C SER A 8 7.57 -35.51 52.96
N GLY A 9 6.79 -34.46 53.24
CA GLY A 9 6.61 -33.74 54.53
C GLY A 9 7.64 -32.64 54.79
N GLY A 10 7.33 -31.33 54.85
CA GLY A 10 6.41 -30.66 55.78
C GLY A 10 7.10 -30.46 57.14
N GLY A 11 7.43 -29.26 57.66
CA GLY A 11 7.24 -27.89 57.22
C GLY A 11 8.06 -26.90 58.07
N ASP A 12 7.60 -25.66 58.07
CA ASP A 12 7.71 -24.64 59.14
C ASP A 12 9.00 -23.81 59.23
N GLY A 13 8.92 -22.52 58.86
CA GLY A 13 10.01 -21.54 58.98
C GLY A 13 9.57 -20.12 58.57
N GLU A 14 8.82 -19.51 59.47
CA GLU A 14 8.37 -18.11 59.59
C GLU A 14 9.40 -17.01 59.20
N TYR A 15 8.98 -15.96 58.45
CA TYR A 15 9.43 -14.54 58.41
C TYR A 15 8.70 -13.89 57.20
N GLY A 16 7.85 -12.85 57.21
CA GLY A 16 7.70 -11.71 58.11
C GLY A 16 8.26 -10.44 57.44
N GLY A 17 7.46 -9.61 56.76
CA GLY A 17 7.88 -8.25 56.37
C GLY A 17 7.28 -7.66 55.09
N VAL A 18 6.31 -6.77 55.26
CA VAL A 18 5.59 -6.01 54.22
C VAL A 18 6.42 -4.89 53.60
N GLY A 19 6.36 -4.75 52.27
CA GLY A 19 6.96 -3.64 51.51
C GLY A 19 6.01 -3.12 50.43
N GLN A 20 5.05 -2.27 50.82
CA GLN A 20 4.22 -1.48 49.91
C GLN A 20 4.93 -0.14 49.62
N THR A 21 5.23 0.15 48.36
CA THR A 21 5.64 1.50 47.91
C THR A 21 4.50 2.15 47.13
N ARG A 22 3.67 2.90 47.87
CA ARG A 22 2.77 3.93 47.34
C ARG A 22 3.56 5.23 47.15
N THR A 23 3.70 5.68 45.92
CA THR A 23 4.16 7.04 45.63
C THR A 23 2.95 7.97 45.57
N ARG A 24 2.79 8.83 46.58
CA ARG A 24 1.91 10.01 46.55
C ARG A 24 2.74 11.21 46.09
N LEU A 25 2.18 12.02 45.19
CA LEU A 25 2.66 13.36 44.84
C LEU A 25 1.66 14.38 45.44
N PRO A 26 2.11 15.53 45.98
CA PRO A 26 1.28 16.41 46.80
C PRO A 26 0.47 17.45 46.00
N ASP A 27 -0.73 17.75 46.50
CA ASP A 27 -1.50 18.97 46.21
C ASP A 27 -1.03 20.15 47.09
N ARG A 28 -0.87 21.35 46.51
CA ARG A 28 -1.66 22.56 46.89
C ARG A 28 -1.17 23.87 46.24
N GLY A 29 -2.18 24.70 45.92
CA GLY A 29 -2.15 26.18 45.93
C GLY A 29 -2.71 26.75 44.62
N GLY A 30 -3.77 27.55 44.55
CA GLY A 30 -4.61 28.26 45.51
C GLY A 30 -5.63 29.08 44.70
N ASP A 31 -6.74 29.46 45.33
CA ASP A 31 -8.02 29.82 44.73
C ASP A 31 -8.16 31.27 44.15
N VAL A 32 -9.32 31.54 43.52
CA VAL A 32 -10.20 32.75 43.68
C VAL A 32 -10.44 33.71 42.47
N TYR A 33 -11.71 33.69 42.00
CA TYR A 33 -12.59 34.70 41.31
C TYR A 33 -12.32 35.31 39.91
N GLY A 34 -13.34 35.22 39.04
CA GLY A 34 -13.61 36.17 37.93
C GLY A 34 -14.46 35.58 36.79
N GLY A 35 -15.70 36.06 36.58
CA GLY A 35 -16.74 35.37 35.80
C GLY A 35 -17.06 35.86 34.37
N ALA A 36 -17.96 35.07 33.75
CA ALA A 36 -19.02 35.41 32.77
C ALA A 36 -18.72 35.68 31.26
N ARG A 37 -19.28 34.74 30.46
CA ARG A 37 -19.97 34.85 29.14
C ARG A 37 -19.15 35.01 27.85
N ARG A 38 -19.33 34.03 26.94
CA ARG A 38 -19.88 34.22 25.57
C ARG A 38 -20.23 32.87 24.92
N GLY A 39 -21.46 32.75 24.44
CA GLY A 39 -21.93 31.59 23.70
C GLY A 39 -21.40 31.57 22.27
N ARG A 40 -21.34 30.37 21.67
CA ARG A 40 -21.13 30.22 20.24
C ARG A 40 -22.05 29.12 19.70
N SER A 41 -23.00 29.58 18.88
CA SER A 41 -23.81 28.83 17.93
C SER A 41 -22.98 27.77 17.19
N SER A 42 -23.45 26.52 17.18
CA SER A 42 -23.03 25.51 16.21
C SER A 42 -23.98 25.56 15.01
N SER A 43 -23.56 26.32 14.01
CA SER A 43 -24.17 26.30 12.69
C SER A 43 -24.07 24.91 12.07
N ARG A 44 -25.18 24.48 11.47
CA ARG A 44 -25.26 23.34 10.56
C ARG A 44 -24.15 23.43 9.51
N SER A 45 -23.54 22.30 9.17
CA SER A 45 -22.91 22.14 7.87
C SER A 45 -23.16 20.74 7.35
N LEU A 46 -24.01 20.73 6.33
CA LEU A 46 -24.11 19.75 5.26
C LEU A 46 -22.76 19.06 5.02
N ILE A 47 -22.75 17.73 5.12
CA ILE A 47 -21.70 16.90 4.53
C ILE A 47 -21.95 16.93 3.02
N THR A 48 -21.35 17.90 2.34
CA THR A 48 -21.09 17.81 0.91
C THR A 48 -19.99 16.78 0.70
N VAL A 49 -20.36 15.62 0.15
CA VAL A 49 -19.43 14.60 -0.36
C VAL A 49 -18.67 15.21 -1.53
N VAL A 50 -17.46 15.71 -1.25
CA VAL A 50 -16.51 16.19 -2.26
C VAL A 50 -15.48 15.08 -2.50
N GLY A 51 -15.23 14.82 -3.78
CA GLY A 51 -14.57 13.65 -4.32
C GLY A 51 -13.20 13.29 -3.73
N VAL A 52 -13.04 12.00 -3.49
CA VAL A 52 -11.76 11.36 -3.15
C VAL A 52 -10.92 11.27 -4.42
N VAL A 53 -10.22 12.36 -4.75
CA VAL A 53 -9.16 12.39 -5.79
C VAL A 53 -7.87 13.08 -5.27
N VAL A 54 -7.77 13.41 -3.98
CA VAL A 54 -6.63 14.21 -3.44
C VAL A 54 -5.81 13.52 -2.34
N LEU A 55 -6.07 12.26 -1.99
CA LEU A 55 -5.25 11.52 -1.01
C LEU A 55 -4.30 10.49 -1.63
N LEU A 56 -3.59 10.90 -2.69
CA LEU A 56 -2.37 10.19 -3.16
C LEU A 56 -1.14 11.11 -3.21
N ILE A 57 -1.13 12.18 -2.41
CA ILE A 57 0.06 13.02 -2.19
C ILE A 57 0.73 12.72 -0.82
N ALA A 58 0.19 11.82 0.00
CA ALA A 58 0.72 11.52 1.34
C ALA A 58 0.94 10.02 1.64
N ALA A 59 1.51 9.27 0.68
CA ALA A 59 2.21 8.02 0.99
C ALA A 59 3.75 8.22 1.06
N ILE A 60 4.21 9.47 0.93
CA ILE A 60 5.59 9.88 1.15
C ILE A 60 5.61 10.81 2.37
N ALA A 61 5.46 10.18 3.53
CA ALA A 61 5.81 10.72 4.83
C ALA A 61 5.70 9.58 5.84
N PHE A 62 6.81 8.91 6.14
CA PHE A 62 7.23 8.64 7.52
C PHE A 62 8.70 8.17 7.51
N ALA A 63 9.58 9.14 7.29
CA ALA A 63 10.81 9.22 8.05
C ALA A 63 10.50 9.95 9.35
N ASN A 64 11.08 9.48 10.45
CA ASN A 64 11.06 9.99 11.84
C ASN A 64 10.05 9.38 12.83
N ARG A 65 10.52 8.30 13.49
CA ARG A 65 10.75 8.11 14.94
C ARG A 65 9.76 8.78 15.93
N GLY A 66 9.20 7.98 16.85
CA GLY A 66 8.79 8.42 18.20
C GLY A 66 7.49 7.82 18.76
N ASP A 67 7.64 6.74 19.52
CA ASP A 67 7.04 6.39 20.82
C ASP A 67 5.55 6.68 21.12
N GLY A 68 4.78 5.62 21.44
CA GLY A 68 3.44 5.73 22.05
C GLY A 68 2.91 4.38 22.55
N ASN A 69 2.86 4.21 23.87
CA ASN A 69 2.39 3.02 24.60
C ASN A 69 0.85 2.99 24.77
N SER A 70 0.34 1.78 25.08
CA SER A 70 -1.01 1.41 25.60
C SER A 70 -2.13 1.24 24.56
N SER A 71 -3.09 0.32 24.68
CA SER A 71 -3.41 -0.74 25.66
C SER A 71 -4.34 -1.77 25.01
N SER A 72 -4.37 -2.97 25.57
CA SER A 72 -5.22 -4.10 25.20
C SER A 72 -6.72 -3.83 25.42
N GLY A 73 -7.56 -4.20 24.44
CA GLY A 73 -9.01 -4.33 24.59
C GLY A 73 -9.53 -5.47 23.72
N GLY A 74 -10.08 -6.51 24.34
CA GLY A 74 -10.49 -7.76 23.69
C GLY A 74 -11.93 -7.78 23.14
N GLY A 75 -12.13 -8.72 22.20
CA GLY A 75 -13.37 -9.46 21.94
C GLY A 75 -14.49 -8.74 21.19
N HIS A 76 -14.84 -9.21 19.99
CA HIS A 76 -15.99 -10.13 19.78
C HIS A 76 -16.19 -10.44 18.28
N ASN A 77 -16.51 -11.71 18.02
CA ASN A 77 -16.87 -12.30 16.74
C ASN A 77 -18.03 -11.59 16.02
N SER A 78 -17.90 -11.40 14.71
CA SER A 78 -19.02 -11.48 13.78
C SER A 78 -18.53 -11.87 12.38
N ASP A 79 -19.32 -12.72 11.72
CA ASP A 79 -19.09 -13.44 10.46
C ASP A 79 -18.24 -12.69 9.42
N LYS A 80 -17.09 -13.26 9.08
CA LYS A 80 -16.36 -12.90 7.85
C LYS A 80 -16.86 -13.78 6.71
N PRO A 81 -17.16 -13.22 5.52
CA PRO A 81 -17.35 -14.02 4.33
C PRO A 81 -16.07 -14.84 4.07
N ALA A 82 -16.23 -16.14 3.87
CA ALA A 82 -15.13 -17.04 3.56
C ALA A 82 -14.45 -16.57 2.25
N SER A 83 -13.20 -16.14 2.36
CA SER A 83 -12.38 -15.80 1.20
C SER A 83 -12.11 -17.11 0.45
N ALA A 84 -12.67 -17.24 -0.76
CA ALA A 84 -12.36 -18.36 -1.62
C ALA A 84 -10.84 -18.39 -1.89
N PRO A 85 -10.17 -19.55 -1.76
CA PRO A 85 -8.74 -19.65 -2.04
C PRO A 85 -8.45 -19.20 -3.48
N THR A 86 -7.38 -18.44 -3.67
CA THR A 86 -6.87 -18.06 -4.99
C THR A 86 -6.24 -19.30 -5.65
N ALA A 87 -7.07 -20.22 -6.14
CA ALA A 87 -6.59 -21.36 -6.92
C ALA A 87 -5.90 -20.84 -8.19
N ALA A 88 -4.76 -21.42 -8.55
CA ALA A 88 -4.04 -21.16 -9.79
C ALA A 88 -4.85 -21.69 -10.99
N SER A 89 -5.77 -20.87 -11.48
CA SER A 89 -6.45 -21.06 -12.76
C SER A 89 -5.66 -20.24 -13.77
N GLY A 90 -4.67 -20.81 -14.46
CA GLY A 90 -3.98 -20.07 -15.51
C GLY A 90 -4.71 -20.28 -16.83
N THR A 91 -5.61 -19.37 -17.22
CA THR A 91 -6.01 -19.27 -18.63
C THR A 91 -4.86 -18.68 -19.47
N ARG A 92 -4.95 -18.79 -20.80
CA ARG A 92 -3.91 -18.26 -21.68
C ARG A 92 -3.78 -16.74 -21.47
N PRO A 93 -2.55 -16.22 -21.27
CA PRO A 93 -2.32 -14.78 -21.28
C PRO A 93 -2.92 -14.14 -22.53
N VAL A 94 -3.44 -12.92 -22.39
CA VAL A 94 -3.82 -12.15 -23.57
C VAL A 94 -2.58 -11.94 -24.44
N ASP A 95 -2.61 -12.45 -25.67
CA ASP A 95 -1.51 -12.30 -26.63
C ASP A 95 -1.51 -10.87 -27.22
N THR A 96 -2.61 -10.14 -27.07
CA THR A 96 -2.79 -8.77 -27.56
C THR A 96 -2.17 -7.75 -26.62
N LYS A 97 -1.06 -7.15 -27.07
CA LYS A 97 -0.45 -5.98 -26.45
C LYS A 97 -0.63 -4.76 -27.34
N THR A 98 -0.94 -3.62 -26.72
CA THR A 98 -0.86 -2.30 -27.38
C THR A 98 0.19 -1.49 -26.64
N GLN A 99 1.32 -1.17 -27.30
CA GLN A 99 2.44 -0.44 -26.69
C GLN A 99 2.97 -1.11 -25.40
N GLY A 100 3.10 -2.44 -25.41
CA GLY A 100 3.60 -3.22 -24.27
C GLY A 100 2.56 -3.46 -23.15
N ILE A 101 1.39 -2.81 -23.21
CA ILE A 101 0.32 -2.96 -22.22
C ILE A 101 -0.63 -4.09 -22.67
N PRO A 102 -0.84 -5.14 -21.84
CA PRO A 102 -1.80 -6.21 -22.14
C PRO A 102 -3.24 -5.67 -22.23
N SER A 103 -4.03 -6.21 -23.15
CA SER A 103 -5.42 -5.78 -23.40
C SER A 103 -6.24 -6.88 -24.06
N GLY A 104 -7.56 -6.72 -24.08
CA GLY A 104 -8.47 -7.72 -24.65
C GLY A 104 -8.71 -8.86 -23.66
N PHE A 105 -8.80 -8.52 -22.38
CA PHE A 105 -9.07 -9.49 -21.32
C PHE A 105 -10.46 -10.10 -21.51
N ALA A 106 -10.62 -11.36 -21.08
CA ALA A 106 -11.91 -12.04 -21.19
C ALA A 106 -13.04 -11.26 -20.49
N HIS A 107 -14.24 -11.34 -21.07
CA HIS A 107 -15.44 -10.73 -20.53
C HIS A 107 -16.05 -11.57 -19.40
N ASP A 108 -15.23 -11.88 -18.39
CA ASP A 108 -15.60 -12.71 -17.24
C ASP A 108 -14.86 -12.26 -15.97
N GLU A 109 -15.14 -12.92 -14.86
CA GLU A 109 -14.54 -12.64 -13.56
C GLU A 109 -13.00 -12.88 -13.54
N GLN A 110 -12.51 -13.83 -14.32
CA GLN A 110 -11.07 -14.13 -14.41
C GLN A 110 -10.35 -13.06 -15.23
N GLY A 111 -10.94 -12.64 -16.35
CA GLY A 111 -10.49 -11.54 -17.18
C GLY A 111 -10.46 -10.21 -16.42
N ALA A 112 -11.43 -9.93 -15.54
CA ALA A 112 -11.42 -8.75 -14.68
C ALA A 112 -10.24 -8.75 -13.69
N GLN A 113 -9.89 -9.92 -13.14
CA GLN A 113 -8.73 -10.07 -12.26
C GLN A 113 -7.41 -9.95 -12.99
N SER A 114 -7.33 -10.57 -14.17
CA SER A 114 -6.20 -10.43 -15.10
C SER A 114 -5.99 -8.97 -15.47
N ALA A 115 -7.05 -8.24 -15.82
CA ALA A 115 -7.01 -6.81 -16.09
C ALA A 115 -6.46 -6.03 -14.90
N ALA A 116 -7.06 -6.18 -13.71
CA ALA A 116 -6.66 -5.47 -12.50
C ALA A 116 -5.18 -5.68 -12.12
N ALA A 117 -4.67 -6.91 -12.20
CA ALA A 117 -3.28 -7.21 -11.90
C ALA A 117 -2.31 -6.54 -12.89
N ASN A 118 -2.60 -6.60 -14.20
CA ASN A 118 -1.77 -5.97 -15.21
C ASN A 118 -1.85 -4.43 -15.14
N TYR A 119 -3.00 -3.87 -14.76
CA TYR A 119 -3.15 -2.44 -14.54
C TYR A 119 -2.33 -1.97 -13.34
N ALA A 120 -2.29 -2.73 -12.24
CA ALA A 120 -1.43 -2.44 -11.10
C ALA A 120 0.06 -2.41 -11.49
N VAL A 121 0.51 -3.36 -12.33
CA VAL A 121 1.88 -3.38 -12.87
C VAL A 121 2.16 -2.13 -13.70
N ALA A 122 1.27 -1.80 -14.63
CA ALA A 122 1.45 -0.68 -15.55
C ALA A 122 1.45 0.68 -14.81
N LEU A 123 0.49 0.89 -13.90
CA LEU A 123 0.38 2.10 -13.08
C LEU A 123 1.43 2.20 -11.96
N GLY A 124 2.11 1.09 -11.65
CA GLY A 124 3.22 1.03 -10.70
C GLY A 124 4.60 1.04 -11.35
N SER A 125 4.67 1.33 -12.66
CA SER A 125 5.91 1.34 -13.43
C SER A 125 6.62 2.70 -13.40
N ASP A 126 7.91 2.71 -13.73
CA ASP A 126 8.70 3.91 -14.00
C ASP A 126 8.11 4.76 -15.14
N GLY A 127 7.34 4.14 -16.04
CA GLY A 127 6.57 4.82 -17.09
C GLY A 127 5.59 5.88 -16.57
N MET A 128 5.13 5.79 -15.32
CA MET A 128 4.29 6.84 -14.71
C MET A 128 5.07 8.12 -14.36
N PHE A 129 6.39 8.03 -14.22
CA PHE A 129 7.25 9.17 -13.90
C PHE A 129 7.60 9.99 -15.15
N LYS A 130 7.42 9.43 -16.35
CA LYS A 130 7.59 10.10 -17.64
C LYS A 130 6.24 10.61 -18.13
N LYS A 131 6.14 11.92 -18.41
CA LYS A 131 4.85 12.59 -18.70
C LYS A 131 4.06 11.95 -19.85
N ASP A 132 4.69 11.78 -21.00
CA ASP A 132 4.00 11.26 -22.19
C ASP A 132 3.56 9.80 -22.00
N SER A 133 4.42 8.99 -21.38
CA SER A 133 4.10 7.61 -21.01
C SER A 133 2.94 7.54 -20.00
N ARG A 134 2.95 8.40 -18.98
CA ARG A 134 1.85 8.53 -18.02
C ARG A 134 0.53 8.86 -18.71
N HIS A 135 0.52 9.83 -19.63
CA HIS A 135 -0.69 10.21 -20.36
C HIS A 135 -1.21 9.04 -21.22
N ALA A 136 -0.31 8.33 -21.90
CA ALA A 136 -0.66 7.13 -22.66
C ALA A 136 -1.26 6.02 -21.78
N LEU A 137 -0.66 5.77 -20.60
CA LEU A 137 -1.16 4.82 -19.61
C LEU A 137 -2.57 5.20 -19.13
N LEU A 138 -2.79 6.46 -18.74
CA LEU A 138 -4.11 6.92 -18.30
C LEU A 138 -5.18 6.72 -19.38
N ASN A 139 -4.90 7.14 -20.61
CA ASN A 139 -5.83 7.02 -21.73
C ASN A 139 -6.11 5.57 -22.12
N ARG A 140 -5.17 4.65 -21.90
CA ARG A 140 -5.33 3.24 -22.27
C ARG A 140 -6.12 2.45 -21.22
N LEU A 141 -5.86 2.72 -19.95
CA LEU A 141 -6.30 1.91 -18.84
C LEU A 141 -7.63 2.40 -18.24
N TYR A 142 -7.85 3.70 -18.19
CA TYR A 142 -9.06 4.28 -17.62
C TYR A 142 -10.16 4.44 -18.66
N THR A 143 -11.40 4.61 -18.20
CA THR A 143 -12.46 5.13 -19.06
C THR A 143 -12.11 6.55 -19.55
N PRO A 144 -12.63 6.99 -20.71
CA PRO A 144 -12.34 8.34 -21.22
C PRO A 144 -12.62 9.46 -20.21
N ASP A 145 -13.76 9.36 -19.51
CA ASP A 145 -14.15 10.33 -18.48
C ASP A 145 -13.22 10.31 -17.27
N ALA A 146 -12.74 9.14 -16.85
CA ALA A 146 -11.80 9.03 -15.75
C ALA A 146 -10.40 9.53 -16.13
N ALA A 147 -9.91 9.18 -17.32
CA ALA A 147 -8.63 9.67 -17.85
C ALA A 147 -8.62 11.21 -17.92
N ALA A 148 -9.67 11.82 -18.49
CA ALA A 148 -9.80 13.27 -18.61
C ALA A 148 -9.80 13.97 -17.23
N ARG A 149 -10.45 13.38 -16.23
CA ARG A 149 -10.46 13.92 -14.85
C ARG A 149 -9.12 13.76 -14.13
N LEU A 150 -8.35 12.71 -14.43
CA LEU A 150 -7.12 12.37 -13.71
C LEU A 150 -5.88 13.04 -14.29
N GLN A 151 -5.87 13.42 -15.57
CA GLN A 151 -4.66 13.89 -16.23
C GLN A 151 -4.00 15.09 -15.52
N SER A 152 -4.76 16.15 -15.22
CA SER A 152 -4.22 17.32 -14.53
C SER A 152 -3.81 17.05 -13.07
N PRO A 153 -4.62 16.38 -12.23
CA PRO A 153 -4.19 15.96 -10.90
C PRO A 153 -2.93 15.10 -10.90
N MET A 154 -2.79 14.20 -11.88
CA MET A 154 -1.61 13.36 -12.02
C MET A 154 -0.39 14.17 -12.47
N ASP A 155 -0.53 15.13 -13.39
CA ASP A 155 0.56 16.03 -13.75
C ASP A 155 1.05 16.88 -12.57
N GLN A 156 0.13 17.27 -11.67
CA GLN A 156 0.48 17.96 -10.43
C GLN A 156 1.19 17.02 -9.44
N ALA A 157 0.70 15.78 -9.29
CA ALA A 157 1.32 14.78 -8.41
C ALA A 157 2.74 14.42 -8.87
N TYR A 158 2.95 14.30 -10.17
CA TYR A 158 4.26 14.05 -10.81
C TYR A 158 4.97 15.35 -11.23
N SER A 159 4.87 16.39 -10.40
CA SER A 159 5.54 17.68 -10.65
C SER A 159 7.06 17.56 -10.67
N ALA A 160 7.74 18.52 -11.31
CA ALA A 160 9.21 18.57 -11.33
C ALA A 160 9.83 18.54 -9.92
N GLY A 161 9.23 19.22 -8.94
CA GLY A 161 9.70 19.20 -7.55
C GLY A 161 9.46 17.87 -6.84
N PHE A 162 8.50 17.06 -7.28
CA PHE A 162 8.37 15.67 -6.80
C PHE A 162 9.42 14.76 -7.45
N LEU A 163 9.61 14.88 -8.78
CA LEU A 163 10.61 14.11 -9.52
C LEU A 163 12.03 14.37 -8.99
N ASP A 164 12.37 15.62 -8.70
CA ASP A 164 13.67 16.01 -8.13
C ASP A 164 13.92 15.34 -6.76
N LYS A 165 12.90 15.24 -5.90
CA LYS A 165 12.99 14.52 -4.62
C LYS A 165 13.24 13.01 -4.80
N MET A 166 12.86 12.45 -5.94
CA MET A 166 13.14 11.06 -6.32
C MET A 166 14.49 10.91 -7.03
N GLY A 167 15.27 11.99 -7.15
CA GLY A 167 16.53 12.01 -7.89
C GLY A 167 16.37 12.02 -9.41
N LEU A 168 15.20 12.37 -9.92
CA LEU A 168 14.90 12.40 -11.35
C LEU A 168 14.93 13.83 -11.92
N ASP A 169 15.25 13.95 -13.21
CA ASP A 169 15.10 15.22 -13.91
C ASP A 169 13.61 15.58 -14.14
N ALA A 170 13.36 16.78 -14.68
CA ALA A 170 11.99 17.25 -14.95
C ALA A 170 11.22 16.40 -15.98
N ASN A 171 11.91 15.53 -16.72
CA ASN A 171 11.32 14.59 -17.68
C ASN A 171 11.13 13.18 -17.08
N GLY A 172 11.54 12.96 -15.83
CA GLY A 172 11.46 11.68 -15.13
C GLY A 172 12.63 10.74 -15.44
N ASN A 173 13.77 11.25 -15.92
CA ASN A 173 14.95 10.43 -16.19
C ASN A 173 15.88 10.38 -14.97
N ALA A 174 16.49 9.20 -14.77
CA ALA A 174 17.54 9.02 -13.78
C ALA A 174 18.86 9.67 -14.23
N PRO A 175 19.76 10.02 -13.28
CA PRO A 175 21.10 10.49 -13.60
C PRO A 175 21.91 9.45 -14.38
N ALA A 176 22.89 9.91 -15.15
CA ALA A 176 23.77 9.01 -15.90
C ALA A 176 24.48 8.02 -14.97
N GLY A 177 24.45 6.73 -15.32
CA GLY A 177 25.01 5.65 -14.50
C GLY A 177 24.10 5.16 -13.38
N SER A 178 22.88 5.70 -13.27
CA SER A 178 21.86 5.25 -12.34
C SER A 178 20.65 4.67 -13.07
N THR A 179 19.95 3.76 -12.40
CA THR A 179 18.71 3.13 -12.83
C THR A 179 17.64 3.47 -11.79
N PHE A 180 16.65 4.24 -12.19
CA PHE A 180 15.45 4.41 -11.37
C PHE A 180 14.58 3.17 -11.45
N VAL A 181 14.04 2.76 -10.31
CA VAL A 181 13.23 1.56 -10.20
C VAL A 181 11.89 1.98 -9.63
N SER A 182 10.83 1.64 -10.36
CA SER A 182 9.48 1.64 -9.85
C SER A 182 8.78 0.42 -10.47
N ARG A 183 8.47 -0.56 -9.62
CA ARG A 183 7.86 -1.82 -10.04
C ARG A 183 6.79 -2.23 -9.06
N VAL A 184 5.69 -2.77 -9.58
CA VAL A 184 4.65 -3.45 -8.79
C VAL A 184 4.66 -4.93 -9.14
N VAL A 185 4.68 -5.76 -8.10
CA VAL A 185 4.63 -7.22 -8.18
C VAL A 185 3.32 -7.69 -7.52
N PRO A 186 2.29 -7.99 -8.32
CA PRO A 186 1.05 -8.56 -7.80
C PRO A 186 1.33 -9.90 -7.10
N VAL A 187 0.88 -10.03 -5.86
CA VAL A 187 0.97 -11.28 -5.09
C VAL A 187 -0.34 -12.06 -5.19
N GLY A 188 -1.48 -11.36 -5.29
CA GLY A 188 -2.76 -11.98 -5.53
C GLY A 188 -3.88 -11.00 -5.80
N THR A 189 -4.99 -11.50 -6.34
CA THR A 189 -6.22 -10.75 -6.60
C THR A 189 -7.40 -11.36 -5.87
N THR A 190 -8.39 -10.53 -5.56
CA THR A 190 -9.70 -10.98 -5.08
C THR A 190 -10.81 -10.10 -5.64
N VAL A 191 -11.89 -10.73 -6.08
CA VAL A 191 -13.07 -10.04 -6.60
C VAL A 191 -14.01 -9.75 -5.43
N GLN A 192 -14.28 -8.46 -5.22
CA GLN A 192 -15.21 -7.98 -4.19
C GLN A 192 -16.63 -7.87 -4.72
N ARG A 193 -16.79 -7.65 -6.03
CA ARG A 193 -18.08 -7.57 -6.73
C ARG A 193 -17.86 -7.87 -8.21
N TYR A 194 -18.82 -8.55 -8.82
CA TYR A 194 -18.82 -8.82 -10.25
C TYR A 194 -20.25 -8.76 -10.82
N SER A 195 -20.36 -8.19 -12.01
CA SER A 195 -21.44 -8.34 -12.99
C SER A 195 -20.82 -8.28 -14.38
N ASP A 196 -21.59 -8.61 -15.42
CA ASP A 196 -21.09 -8.55 -16.79
C ASP A 196 -20.57 -7.15 -17.15
N SER A 197 -21.17 -6.07 -16.66
CA SER A 197 -20.72 -4.71 -16.99
C SER A 197 -19.70 -4.11 -16.01
N ASN A 198 -19.55 -4.66 -14.81
CA ASN A 198 -18.80 -4.03 -13.71
C ASN A 198 -18.04 -5.05 -12.87
N ALA A 199 -16.82 -4.74 -12.47
CA ALA A 199 -16.10 -5.53 -11.48
C ALA A 199 -15.43 -4.64 -10.45
N LYS A 200 -15.34 -5.10 -9.21
CA LYS A 200 -14.51 -4.48 -8.17
C LYS A 200 -13.45 -5.48 -7.74
N VAL A 201 -12.20 -5.20 -8.05
CA VAL A 201 -11.09 -6.14 -7.83
C VAL A 201 -10.04 -5.49 -6.94
N ALA A 202 -9.64 -6.19 -5.89
CA ALA A 202 -8.48 -5.82 -5.09
C ALA A 202 -7.26 -6.64 -5.48
N VAL A 203 -6.12 -5.97 -5.60
CA VAL A 203 -4.80 -6.51 -5.91
C VAL A 203 -3.92 -6.26 -4.70
N TRP A 204 -3.47 -7.32 -4.03
CA TRP A 204 -2.44 -7.24 -3.00
C TRP A 204 -1.08 -7.39 -3.67
N TYR A 205 -0.16 -6.46 -3.40
CA TYR A 205 1.09 -6.37 -4.14
C TYR A 205 2.24 -5.84 -3.29
N MET A 206 3.45 -6.16 -3.75
CA MET A 206 4.70 -5.57 -3.29
C MET A 206 5.17 -4.53 -4.32
N GLY A 207 5.50 -3.32 -3.87
CA GLY A 207 6.11 -2.28 -4.69
C GLY A 207 7.62 -2.18 -4.41
N LEU A 208 8.43 -2.12 -5.45
CA LEU A 208 9.87 -1.81 -5.36
C LEU A 208 10.09 -0.41 -5.89
N ILE A 209 10.69 0.47 -5.09
CA ILE A 209 11.01 1.83 -5.51
C ILE A 209 12.35 2.30 -4.95
N GLY A 210 13.11 3.03 -5.76
CA GLY A 210 14.36 3.67 -5.36
C GLY A 210 15.32 3.82 -6.54
N MET A 211 16.57 4.12 -6.24
CA MET A 211 17.61 4.33 -7.25
C MET A 211 18.76 3.36 -7.08
N SER A 212 19.08 2.62 -8.13
CA SER A 212 20.34 1.88 -8.20
C SER A 212 21.38 2.70 -8.94
N GLY A 213 22.61 2.76 -8.44
CA GLY A 213 23.77 3.36 -9.09
C GLY A 213 24.96 3.37 -8.13
N GLU A 214 26.19 3.36 -8.64
CA GLU A 214 27.41 3.33 -7.79
C GLU A 214 27.47 4.47 -6.77
N LYS A 215 26.84 5.60 -7.09
CA LYS A 215 26.77 6.79 -6.23
C LYS A 215 25.39 7.00 -5.59
N SER A 216 24.47 6.04 -5.75
CA SER A 216 23.13 6.18 -5.21
C SER A 216 23.16 6.10 -3.69
N THR A 217 22.51 7.07 -3.04
CA THR A 217 22.24 7.07 -1.59
C THR A 217 20.77 6.75 -1.29
N ASP A 218 19.98 6.44 -2.32
CA ASP A 218 18.56 6.10 -2.20
C ASP A 218 18.35 4.61 -2.50
N PRO A 219 18.43 3.73 -1.49
CA PRO A 219 18.35 2.29 -1.71
C PRO A 219 16.97 1.91 -2.22
N ILE A 220 16.92 0.81 -2.98
CA ILE A 220 15.63 0.25 -3.41
C ILE A 220 14.95 -0.41 -2.22
N THR A 221 13.75 0.06 -1.91
CA THR A 221 12.95 -0.43 -0.78
C THR A 221 11.68 -1.12 -1.26
N SER A 222 11.19 -2.07 -0.46
CA SER A 222 9.92 -2.73 -0.69
C SER A 222 8.80 -2.09 0.13
N THR A 223 7.62 -1.92 -0.48
CA THR A 223 6.39 -1.54 0.21
C THR A 223 5.31 -2.59 -0.02
N TRP A 224 4.41 -2.77 0.95
CA TRP A 224 3.28 -3.69 0.84
C TRP A 224 1.98 -2.91 0.82
N LYS A 225 1.15 -3.16 -0.19
CA LYS A 225 -0.04 -2.35 -0.45
C LYS A 225 -1.16 -3.19 -1.05
N THR A 226 -2.37 -2.65 -0.97
CA THR A 226 -3.54 -3.15 -1.71
C THR A 226 -4.06 -2.04 -2.62
N TRP A 227 -4.18 -2.33 -3.92
CA TRP A 227 -4.88 -1.49 -4.89
C TRP A 227 -6.28 -2.06 -5.13
N THR A 228 -7.32 -1.25 -5.07
CA THR A 228 -8.68 -1.64 -5.43
C THR A 228 -9.11 -0.87 -6.67
N PHE A 229 -9.58 -1.58 -7.70
CA PHE A 229 -10.07 -1.01 -8.94
C PHE A 229 -11.57 -1.26 -9.07
N ASP A 230 -12.31 -0.21 -9.42
CA ASP A 230 -13.65 -0.33 -9.98
C ASP A 230 -13.51 -0.33 -11.51
N LEU A 231 -13.83 -1.45 -12.12
CA LEU A 231 -13.71 -1.71 -13.54
C LEU A 231 -15.08 -1.65 -14.23
N LEU A 232 -15.07 -1.18 -15.47
CA LEU A 232 -16.19 -1.15 -16.40
C LEU A 232 -15.82 -1.92 -17.67
N TRP A 233 -16.71 -2.76 -18.14
CA TRP A 233 -16.58 -3.36 -19.47
C TRP A 233 -16.94 -2.32 -20.53
N SER A 234 -16.01 -2.02 -21.44
CA SER A 234 -16.22 -1.02 -22.50
C SER A 234 -15.35 -1.33 -23.71
N ASN A 235 -15.94 -1.26 -24.91
CA ASN A 235 -15.24 -1.44 -26.18
C ASN A 235 -14.42 -2.74 -26.26
N GLY A 236 -14.96 -3.84 -25.69
CA GLY A 236 -14.33 -5.17 -25.76
C GLY A 236 -13.17 -5.38 -24.78
N ASP A 237 -13.06 -4.55 -23.73
CA ASP A 237 -12.01 -4.68 -22.72
C ASP A 237 -12.51 -4.16 -21.36
N TRP A 238 -11.83 -4.53 -20.27
CA TRP A 238 -12.02 -3.89 -18.98
C TRP A 238 -11.36 -2.49 -18.99
N LYS A 239 -11.94 -1.53 -18.26
CA LYS A 239 -11.42 -0.16 -18.09
C LYS A 239 -11.61 0.32 -16.67
N ILE A 240 -10.66 1.08 -16.14
CA ILE A 240 -10.73 1.62 -14.79
C ILE A 240 -11.66 2.84 -14.76
N ALA A 241 -12.72 2.76 -13.96
CA ALA A 241 -13.61 3.89 -13.69
C ALA A 241 -13.12 4.73 -12.51
N SER A 242 -12.62 4.04 -11.49
CA SER A 242 -11.99 4.60 -10.29
C SER A 242 -11.06 3.58 -9.66
N ASP A 243 -10.14 4.05 -8.85
CA ASP A 243 -9.27 3.21 -8.06
C ASP A 243 -8.96 3.86 -6.71
N ALA A 244 -8.55 3.03 -5.75
CA ALA A 244 -8.13 3.45 -4.43
C ALA A 244 -7.00 2.54 -3.93
N GLN A 245 -6.12 3.09 -3.11
CA GLN A 245 -4.97 2.35 -2.57
C GLN A 245 -4.93 2.47 -1.05
N LYS A 246 -4.47 1.40 -0.38
CA LYS A 246 -4.16 1.42 1.05
C LYS A 246 -2.86 0.68 1.33
N GLY A 247 -2.20 1.05 2.43
CA GLY A 247 -1.04 0.31 2.94
C GLY A 247 -1.43 -1.08 3.46
N GLY A 248 -0.50 -2.02 3.33
CA GLY A 248 -0.60 -3.38 3.83
C GLY A 248 -1.71 -4.25 3.20
N PRO A 249 -1.97 -5.43 3.81
CA PRO A 249 -1.21 -6.00 4.94
C PRO A 249 0.24 -6.30 4.52
N ALA A 250 1.19 -6.03 5.41
CA ALA A 250 2.59 -6.36 5.20
C ALA A 250 2.92 -7.65 5.99
N PRO A 251 3.62 -8.63 5.41
CA PRO A 251 4.25 -9.67 6.21
C PRO A 251 5.31 -9.05 7.13
N VAL A 252 5.72 -9.81 8.16
CA VAL A 252 6.83 -9.41 9.01
C VAL A 252 8.08 -9.26 8.14
N PRO A 253 8.80 -8.12 8.19
CA PRO A 253 10.03 -7.95 7.44
C PRO A 253 11.06 -9.01 7.83
N GLY A 254 11.72 -9.62 6.82
CA GLY A 254 12.92 -10.41 7.06
C GLY A 254 14.11 -9.52 7.44
N ASP A 255 15.12 -10.10 8.06
CA ASP A 255 16.42 -9.45 8.30
C ASP A 255 17.37 -9.74 7.13
N ASP A 256 16.92 -9.38 5.93
CA ASP A 256 17.67 -9.64 4.70
C ASP A 256 18.78 -8.59 4.54
N GLN A 257 19.99 -9.05 4.22
CA GLN A 257 21.09 -8.15 3.88
C GLN A 257 20.74 -7.36 2.60
N ALA A 258 20.93 -6.04 2.64
CA ALA A 258 20.76 -5.21 1.46
C ALA A 258 21.75 -5.63 0.35
N ALA A 259 21.22 -5.90 -0.84
CA ALA A 259 22.03 -6.23 -2.02
C ALA A 259 22.86 -5.04 -2.49
N ALA A 260 24.00 -5.32 -3.14
CA ALA A 260 24.79 -4.27 -3.76
C ALA A 260 24.04 -3.65 -4.95
N SER A 261 24.33 -2.39 -5.24
CA SER A 261 23.65 -1.67 -6.32
C SER A 261 23.80 -2.35 -7.69
N ASP A 262 24.97 -2.91 -8.00
CA ASP A 262 25.19 -3.59 -9.27
C ASP A 262 24.40 -4.90 -9.38
N GLU A 263 24.24 -5.64 -8.28
CA GLU A 263 23.41 -6.85 -8.21
C GLU A 263 21.94 -6.50 -8.51
N ILE A 264 21.42 -5.45 -7.87
CA ILE A 264 20.02 -5.04 -8.12
C ILE A 264 19.84 -4.54 -9.56
N ARG A 265 20.80 -3.75 -10.08
CA ARG A 265 20.73 -3.27 -11.48
C ARG A 265 20.69 -4.44 -12.47
N LYS A 266 21.58 -5.42 -12.31
CA LYS A 266 21.59 -6.64 -13.15
C LYS A 266 20.26 -7.38 -13.05
N ALA A 267 19.73 -7.56 -11.83
CA ALA A 267 18.44 -8.21 -11.66
C ALA A 267 17.30 -7.46 -12.39
N ILE A 268 17.34 -6.14 -12.43
CA ILE A 268 16.32 -5.33 -13.13
C ILE A 268 16.44 -5.47 -14.65
N GLU A 269 17.66 -5.52 -15.17
CA GLU A 269 17.94 -5.67 -16.61
C GLU A 269 17.65 -7.09 -17.11
N GLU A 270 18.00 -8.11 -16.31
CA GLU A 270 17.88 -9.53 -16.68
C GLU A 270 16.47 -10.08 -16.41
N TYR A 271 15.84 -9.71 -15.29
CA TYR A 271 14.47 -10.10 -14.97
C TYR A 271 13.50 -9.03 -15.50
N GLY A 272 13.01 -9.29 -16.71
CA GLY A 272 12.04 -8.47 -17.42
C GLY A 272 10.70 -8.28 -16.68
N GLY A 273 9.82 -7.45 -17.25
CA GLY A 273 8.53 -7.11 -16.64
C GLY A 273 7.56 -8.30 -16.54
N PHE A 274 6.74 -8.30 -15.48
CA PHE A 274 5.72 -9.32 -15.25
C PHE A 274 4.46 -9.06 -16.10
N THR A 275 3.92 -10.09 -16.74
CA THR A 275 2.57 -10.06 -17.34
C THR A 275 1.75 -11.16 -16.67
N TYR A 276 0.63 -10.79 -16.05
CA TYR A 276 -0.22 -11.73 -15.31
C TYR A 276 -1.31 -12.32 -16.22
N ALA A 277 -1.62 -13.60 -16.04
CA ALA A 277 -2.75 -14.27 -16.67
C ALA A 277 -3.40 -15.23 -15.67
N ARG A 278 -4.70 -15.06 -15.48
CA ARG A 278 -5.59 -15.92 -14.71
C ARG A 278 -6.80 -16.23 -15.56
#